data_AF-A0A947E1I1-F1
#
_entry.id   AF-A0A947E1I1-F1
#
_cell.length_a   1.000
_cell.length_b   1.000
_cell.length_c   1.000
_cell.angle_alpha   90.00
_cell.angle_beta   90.00
_cell.angle_gamma   90.00
#
_symmetry.space_group_name_H-M   'P 1'
#
loop_
_entity.id
_entity.type
_entity.pdbx_description
1 polymer ?
#
loop_
_entity_poly.entity_id
_entity_poly.type
_entity_poly.pdbx_seq_one_letter_code
_entity_poly.pdbx_strand_id
1 'polypeptide(L)'
;MNIQGKLHRITNVSAFVASYVKTGGKPTTGFVPWGKARVHLGTDFPGGEFAGGFIPPMSLKADANSQGVFKFTVPDALAKARARVVAYNVGSTPNPFPGLPPIPVLDPIYRSQAFKFSDVSSAEQAQVQNIFIFPAKTPNEAGVSQEELNAEIGALKKAQKLDKLRATIGSHHISVVAEKSGGDLTFKAHVRGSTSHDLERVIEVKAGEIDIDLPGPDFIVGLCVDEDEIEASIRKGLSKMSAKVSKTLLNELDKQFPGIASQATVSVWRTRHVQTGDKIIKIPGFPDVHTKLFSVVPDGALGVPRKLY
;
A
#
# COMPACT_ATOMS: atom_id res chain seq x y z
N MET A 1 -4.40 -29.37 -4.06
CA MET A 1 -3.35 -28.97 -3.07
C MET A 1 -3.96 -28.12 -1.95
N ASN A 2 -3.46 -28.20 -0.71
CA ASN A 2 -3.96 -27.38 0.41
C ASN A 2 -2.93 -26.33 0.85
N ILE A 3 -3.39 -25.09 1.02
CA ILE A 3 -2.62 -23.99 1.61
C ILE A 3 -3.35 -23.55 2.86
N GLN A 4 -2.69 -23.61 4.02
CA GLN A 4 -3.32 -23.30 5.30
C GLN A 4 -2.36 -22.55 6.22
N GLY A 5 -2.93 -21.68 7.06
CA GLY A 5 -2.15 -20.89 7.98
C GLY A 5 -2.97 -20.36 9.15
N LYS A 6 -2.27 -19.71 10.08
CA LYS A 6 -2.84 -19.10 11.27
C LYS A 6 -2.26 -17.71 11.44
N LEU A 7 -3.13 -16.71 11.44
CA LEU A 7 -2.78 -15.32 11.69
C LEU A 7 -2.73 -15.06 13.20
N HIS A 8 -1.68 -14.34 13.62
CA HIS A 8 -1.47 -13.90 14.98
C HIS A 8 -1.18 -12.40 14.99
N ARG A 9 -1.69 -11.69 16.00
CA ARG A 9 -1.35 -10.31 16.29
C ARG A 9 -0.27 -10.28 17.35
N ILE A 10 0.83 -9.61 17.08
CA ILE A 10 1.87 -9.32 18.07
C ILE A 10 1.33 -8.25 19.01
N THR A 11 1.30 -8.55 20.31
CA THR A 11 0.75 -7.69 21.37
C THR A 11 1.83 -7.18 22.32
N ASN A 12 2.93 -7.92 22.47
CA ASN A 12 4.11 -7.48 23.20
C ASN A 12 5.35 -7.75 22.35
N VAL A 13 5.87 -6.68 21.75
CA VAL A 13 7.00 -6.73 20.82
C VAL A 13 8.24 -7.31 21.48
N SER A 14 8.62 -6.81 22.66
CA SER A 14 9.85 -7.24 23.33
C SER A 14 9.82 -8.74 23.66
N ALA A 15 8.70 -9.22 24.22
CA ALA A 15 8.51 -10.64 24.52
C ALA A 15 8.48 -11.50 23.24
N PHE A 16 7.83 -11.01 22.18
CA PHE A 16 7.77 -11.70 20.90
C PHE A 16 9.16 -11.85 20.27
N VAL A 17 9.92 -10.76 20.15
CA VAL A 17 11.26 -10.77 19.52
C VAL A 17 12.20 -11.71 20.27
N ALA A 18 12.26 -11.60 21.60
CA ALA A 18 13.07 -12.47 22.43
C ALA A 18 12.72 -13.96 22.23
N SER A 19 11.41 -14.27 22.16
CA SER A 19 10.94 -15.63 21.92
C SER A 19 11.23 -16.12 20.50
N TYR A 20 11.00 -15.28 19.49
CA TYR A 20 11.18 -15.59 18.08
C TYR A 20 12.64 -15.92 17.76
N VAL A 21 13.57 -15.08 18.25
CA VAL A 21 15.02 -15.28 18.07
C VAL A 21 15.47 -16.55 18.79
N LYS A 22 15.07 -16.74 20.06
CA LYS A 22 15.45 -17.91 20.87
C LYS A 22 14.99 -19.25 20.27
N THR A 23 13.83 -19.26 19.61
CA THR A 23 13.18 -20.48 19.10
C THR A 23 13.44 -20.74 17.61
N GLY A 24 14.21 -19.89 16.94
CA GLY A 24 14.43 -20.00 15.49
C GLY A 24 13.14 -19.82 14.69
N GLY A 25 12.31 -18.84 15.05
CA GLY A 25 11.09 -18.46 14.33
C GLY A 25 9.81 -19.16 14.79
N LYS A 26 9.82 -19.82 15.96
CA LYS A 26 8.67 -20.50 16.56
C LYS A 26 8.32 -19.91 17.93
N PRO A 27 7.94 -18.63 17.98
CA PRO A 27 7.72 -17.93 19.25
C PRO A 27 6.59 -18.60 20.04
N THR A 28 6.68 -18.50 21.36
CA THR A 28 5.71 -19.07 22.31
C THR A 28 4.96 -18.01 23.11
N THR A 29 5.35 -16.74 23.00
CA THR A 29 4.74 -15.62 23.73
C THR A 29 4.80 -14.32 22.94
N GLY A 30 4.08 -13.30 23.41
CA GLY A 30 4.04 -11.95 22.83
C GLY A 30 3.05 -11.77 21.68
N PHE A 31 2.16 -12.74 21.45
CA PHE A 31 1.14 -12.69 20.40
C PHE A 31 -0.17 -13.35 20.84
N VAL A 32 -1.24 -13.04 20.11
CA VAL A 32 -2.58 -13.65 20.25
C VAL A 32 -3.14 -14.01 18.87
N PRO A 33 -4.11 -14.94 18.76
CA PRO A 33 -4.78 -15.20 17.49
C PRO A 33 -5.42 -13.94 16.87
N TRP A 34 -5.32 -13.80 15.55
CA TRP A 34 -5.95 -12.70 14.80
C TRP A 34 -7.08 -13.23 13.92
N GLY A 35 -8.29 -13.31 14.48
CA GLY A 35 -9.47 -13.75 13.74
C GLY A 35 -10.15 -12.67 12.90
N LYS A 36 -11.12 -13.09 12.07
CA LYS A 36 -11.97 -12.22 11.20
C LYS A 36 -11.21 -11.40 10.14
N ALA A 37 -9.91 -11.61 10.00
CA ALA A 37 -9.15 -11.05 8.89
C ALA A 37 -9.50 -11.79 7.59
N ARG A 38 -9.53 -11.07 6.48
CA ARG A 38 -9.72 -11.65 5.15
C ARG A 38 -8.36 -12.02 4.57
N VAL A 39 -8.24 -13.22 4.03
CA VAL A 39 -7.02 -13.73 3.42
C VAL A 39 -7.30 -14.02 1.95
N HIS A 40 -6.44 -13.51 1.08
CA HIS A 40 -6.45 -13.82 -0.34
C HIS A 40 -5.21 -14.62 -0.70
N LEU A 41 -5.40 -15.68 -1.48
CA LEU A 41 -4.33 -16.37 -2.18
C LEU A 41 -4.32 -15.85 -3.61
N GLY A 42 -3.48 -14.85 -3.88
CA GLY A 42 -3.33 -14.28 -5.21
C GLY A 42 -2.41 -15.14 -6.07
N THR A 43 -2.83 -15.46 -7.30
CA THR A 43 -2.03 -16.23 -8.26
C THR A 43 -1.61 -15.37 -9.44
N ASP A 44 -0.52 -15.72 -10.12
CA ASP A 44 -0.20 -15.09 -11.40
C ASP A 44 -1.05 -15.67 -12.55
N PHE A 45 -1.20 -14.88 -13.62
CA PHE A 45 -1.80 -15.38 -14.86
C PHE A 45 -0.81 -16.31 -15.59
N PRO A 46 -1.29 -17.11 -16.57
CA PRO A 46 -0.44 -17.90 -17.46
C PRO A 46 0.67 -17.10 -18.18
N GLY A 47 0.58 -15.76 -18.23
CA GLY A 47 1.62 -14.86 -18.75
C GLY A 47 2.74 -14.50 -17.75
N GLY A 48 2.71 -15.01 -16.51
CA GLY A 48 3.79 -14.81 -15.53
C GLY A 48 3.78 -13.44 -14.83
N GLU A 49 2.71 -12.66 -14.95
CA GLU A 49 2.57 -11.36 -14.27
C GLU A 49 1.51 -11.41 -13.17
N PHE A 50 1.89 -10.93 -11.99
CA PHE A 50 0.91 -10.53 -10.97
C PHE A 50 0.41 -9.13 -11.33
N ALA A 51 -0.70 -9.01 -12.06
CA ALA A 51 -1.23 -7.68 -12.36
C ALA A 51 -1.59 -6.96 -11.04
N GLY A 52 -1.15 -5.71 -10.90
CA GLY A 52 -1.45 -4.87 -9.74
C GLY A 52 -2.94 -4.49 -9.74
N GLY A 53 -3.63 -4.69 -8.63
CA GLY A 53 -5.07 -4.47 -8.52
C GLY A 53 -5.56 -4.49 -7.07
N PHE A 54 -6.76 -3.95 -6.82
CA PHE A 54 -7.40 -3.96 -5.49
C PHE A 54 -7.57 -5.38 -4.95
N ILE A 55 -7.86 -6.32 -5.86
CA ILE A 55 -7.89 -7.76 -5.64
C ILE A 55 -6.89 -8.35 -6.64
N PRO A 56 -6.00 -9.28 -6.23
CA PRO A 56 -5.13 -9.97 -7.18
C PRO A 56 -6.00 -10.60 -8.28
N PRO A 57 -5.67 -10.43 -9.55
CA PRO A 57 -6.48 -11.00 -10.61
C PRO A 57 -6.32 -12.52 -10.56
N MET A 58 -7.43 -13.21 -10.28
CA MET A 58 -7.46 -14.57 -9.72
C MET A 58 -6.92 -14.63 -8.28
N SER A 59 -7.84 -14.51 -7.32
CA SER A 59 -7.56 -14.80 -5.92
C SER A 59 -8.62 -15.71 -5.33
N LEU A 60 -8.19 -16.79 -4.68
CA LEU A 60 -9.06 -17.50 -3.74
C LEU A 60 -9.18 -16.64 -2.48
N LYS A 61 -10.38 -16.58 -1.89
CA LYS A 61 -10.66 -15.84 -0.66
C LYS A 61 -11.04 -16.79 0.47
N ALA A 62 -10.55 -16.51 1.67
CA ALA A 62 -10.93 -17.19 2.89
C ALA A 62 -10.97 -16.17 4.02
N ASP A 63 -11.90 -16.33 4.95
CA ASP A 63 -11.92 -15.53 6.17
C ASP A 63 -11.32 -16.35 7.31
N ALA A 64 -10.40 -15.75 8.04
CA ALA A 64 -9.78 -16.38 9.20
C ALA A 64 -10.83 -16.56 10.30
N ASN A 65 -10.91 -17.75 10.88
CA ASN A 65 -11.86 -18.03 11.97
C ASN A 65 -11.49 -17.28 13.26
N SER A 66 -12.21 -17.50 14.37
CA SER A 66 -11.92 -16.84 15.66
C SER A 66 -10.52 -17.13 16.22
N GLN A 67 -9.90 -18.22 15.77
CA GLN A 67 -8.53 -18.61 16.12
C GLN A 67 -7.50 -18.14 15.10
N GLY A 68 -7.89 -17.32 14.11
CA GLY A 68 -7.00 -16.82 13.06
C GLY A 68 -6.65 -17.86 11.99
N VAL A 69 -7.26 -19.04 11.98
CA VAL A 69 -6.97 -20.11 11.02
C VAL A 69 -7.69 -19.87 9.70
N PHE A 70 -6.99 -20.04 8.59
CA PHE A 70 -7.53 -20.00 7.23
C PHE A 70 -7.03 -21.21 6.42
N LYS A 71 -7.79 -21.58 5.38
CA LYS A 71 -7.45 -22.67 4.47
C LYS A 71 -7.95 -22.38 3.06
N PHE A 72 -7.16 -22.76 2.07
CA PHE A 72 -7.50 -22.77 0.66
C PHE A 72 -7.34 -24.17 0.10
N THR A 73 -8.29 -24.57 -0.75
CA THR A 73 -8.13 -25.72 -1.64
C THR A 73 -7.76 -25.18 -3.02
N VAL A 74 -6.53 -25.44 -3.45
CA VAL A 74 -6.00 -24.98 -4.74
C VAL A 74 -6.39 -25.99 -5.82
N PRO A 75 -7.11 -25.55 -6.88
CA PRO A 75 -7.43 -26.39 -8.03
C PRO A 75 -6.18 -26.86 -8.78
N ASP A 76 -6.21 -28.08 -9.31
CA ASP A 76 -5.07 -28.67 -10.02
C ASP A 76 -4.66 -27.89 -11.28
N ALA A 77 -5.60 -27.16 -11.89
CA ALA A 77 -5.33 -26.25 -13.01
C ALA A 77 -4.31 -25.15 -12.67
N LEU A 78 -4.14 -24.82 -11.38
CA LEU A 78 -3.19 -23.82 -10.90
C LEU A 78 -1.88 -24.43 -10.40
N ALA A 79 -1.66 -25.75 -10.49
CA ALA A 79 -0.50 -26.41 -9.88
C ALA A 79 0.88 -25.89 -10.32
N LYS A 80 0.96 -25.24 -11.49
CA LYS A 80 2.20 -24.62 -12.02
C LYS A 80 2.30 -23.11 -11.78
N ALA A 81 1.25 -22.49 -11.25
CA ALA A 81 1.22 -21.05 -10.98
C ALA A 81 2.09 -20.69 -9.77
N ARG A 82 2.48 -19.42 -9.70
CA ARG A 82 2.97 -18.81 -8.47
C ARG A 82 1.80 -18.26 -7.67
N ALA A 83 1.99 -18.22 -6.36
CA ALA A 83 1.02 -17.71 -5.43
C ALA A 83 1.68 -16.83 -4.38
N ARG A 84 0.88 -15.96 -3.79
CA ARG A 84 1.21 -15.21 -2.58
C ARG A 84 0.00 -15.13 -1.66
N VAL A 85 0.26 -15.09 -0.37
CA VAL A 85 -0.76 -14.86 0.64
C VAL A 85 -0.78 -13.37 0.97
N VAL A 86 -1.96 -12.76 0.91
CA VAL A 86 -2.19 -11.39 1.38
C VAL A 86 -3.28 -11.42 2.43
N ALA A 87 -3.00 -10.92 3.63
CA ALA A 87 -4.00 -10.78 4.68
C ALA A 87 -4.44 -9.33 4.79
N TYR A 88 -5.72 -9.13 5.07
CA TYR A 88 -6.38 -7.85 5.15
C TYR A 88 -7.14 -7.71 6.46
N ASN A 89 -7.06 -6.52 7.05
CA ASN A 89 -8.09 -6.08 7.95
C ASN A 89 -9.31 -5.64 7.12
N VAL A 90 -10.51 -6.02 7.57
CA VAL A 90 -11.75 -5.68 6.86
C VAL A 90 -12.41 -4.53 7.59
N GLY A 91 -12.29 -3.33 7.01
CA GLY A 91 -13.01 -2.13 7.43
C GLY A 91 -14.25 -1.89 6.58
N SER A 92 -14.89 -0.75 6.79
CA SER A 92 -16.00 -0.30 5.95
C SER A 92 -16.05 1.22 5.88
N THR A 93 -16.41 1.77 4.72
CA THR A 93 -16.77 3.18 4.56
C THR A 93 -18.27 3.32 4.37
N PRO A 94 -18.87 4.45 4.81
CA PRO A 94 -20.26 4.75 4.49
C PRO A 94 -20.52 4.66 2.99
N ASN A 95 -21.71 4.18 2.61
CA ASN A 95 -22.13 4.18 1.23
C ASN A 95 -22.47 5.63 0.81
N PRO A 96 -22.03 6.12 -0.36
CA PRO A 96 -22.42 7.44 -0.86
C PRO A 96 -23.93 7.54 -1.13
N PHE A 97 -24.62 6.42 -1.32
CA PHE A 97 -26.07 6.38 -1.52
C PHE A 97 -26.79 6.02 -0.21
N PRO A 98 -27.73 6.85 0.26
CA PRO A 98 -28.52 6.57 1.45
C PRO A 98 -29.25 5.22 1.37
N GLY A 99 -29.26 4.46 2.48
CA GLY A 99 -29.96 3.18 2.57
C GLY A 99 -29.21 1.96 2.03
N LEU A 100 -28.05 2.14 1.39
CA LEU A 100 -27.20 1.03 0.96
C LEU A 100 -26.20 0.61 2.04
N PRO A 101 -25.79 -0.67 2.08
CA PRO A 101 -24.83 -1.16 3.05
C PRO A 101 -23.46 -0.48 2.88
N PRO A 102 -22.68 -0.34 3.97
CA PRO A 102 -21.31 0.18 3.92
C PRO A 102 -20.44 -0.57 2.90
N ILE A 103 -19.57 0.16 2.22
CA ILE A 103 -18.62 -0.40 1.26
C ILE A 103 -17.46 -1.02 2.03
N PRO A 104 -17.13 -2.30 1.84
CA PRO A 104 -16.01 -2.93 2.52
C PRO A 104 -14.68 -2.37 2.04
N VAL A 105 -13.78 -2.10 2.98
CA VAL A 105 -12.40 -1.66 2.72
C VAL A 105 -11.45 -2.77 3.14
N LEU A 106 -10.54 -3.12 2.23
CA LEU A 106 -9.52 -4.14 2.46
C LEU A 106 -8.17 -3.45 2.70
N ASP A 107 -7.75 -3.46 3.96
CA ASP A 107 -6.52 -2.83 4.41
C ASP A 107 -5.43 -3.89 4.55
N PRO A 108 -4.40 -3.92 3.69
CA PRO A 108 -3.41 -5.00 3.70
C PRO A 108 -2.54 -4.93 4.96
N ILE A 109 -2.55 -6.00 5.75
CA ILE A 109 -1.80 -6.14 7.00
C ILE A 109 -0.63 -7.13 6.88
N TYR A 110 -0.58 -7.93 5.81
CA TYR A 110 0.53 -8.84 5.54
C TYR A 110 0.58 -9.22 4.05
N ARG A 111 1.78 -9.45 3.52
CA ARG A 111 2.04 -9.98 2.19
C ARG A 111 3.19 -10.97 2.25
N SER A 112 3.00 -12.20 1.82
CA SER A 112 4.10 -13.15 1.67
C SER A 112 4.91 -12.87 0.41
N GLN A 113 6.16 -13.33 0.40
CA GLN A 113 6.88 -13.56 -0.84
C GLN A 113 6.10 -14.55 -1.72
N ALA A 114 6.24 -14.40 -3.05
CA ALA A 114 5.67 -15.34 -3.98
C ALA A 114 6.38 -16.69 -3.91
N PHE A 115 5.61 -17.79 -4.00
CA PHE A 115 6.10 -19.17 -4.04
C PHE A 115 5.40 -19.91 -5.18
N LYS A 116 6.02 -20.96 -5.74
CA LYS A 116 5.33 -21.84 -6.71
C LYS A 116 4.59 -22.92 -5.96
N PHE A 117 3.39 -23.26 -6.41
CA PHE A 117 2.67 -24.41 -5.85
C PHE A 117 3.47 -25.70 -5.99
N SER A 118 4.18 -25.90 -7.11
CA SER A 118 5.07 -27.04 -7.34
C SER A 118 6.16 -27.22 -6.29
N ASP A 119 6.55 -26.15 -5.61
CA ASP A 119 7.67 -26.16 -4.67
C ASP A 119 7.19 -26.44 -3.24
N VAL A 120 5.87 -26.50 -3.00
CA VAL A 120 5.29 -26.76 -1.68
C VAL A 120 5.16 -28.28 -1.45
N SER A 121 6.01 -28.82 -0.59
CA SER A 121 6.04 -30.23 -0.26
C SER A 121 4.76 -30.71 0.44
N SER A 122 4.47 -32.02 0.39
CA SER A 122 3.32 -32.60 1.10
C SER A 122 3.38 -32.37 2.61
N ALA A 123 4.58 -32.32 3.20
CA ALA A 123 4.77 -32.01 4.62
C ALA A 123 4.36 -30.57 4.94
N GLU A 124 4.74 -29.61 4.09
CA GLU A 124 4.36 -28.21 4.25
C GLU A 124 2.87 -27.96 4.03
N GLN A 125 2.24 -28.71 3.11
CA GLN A 125 0.78 -28.68 2.92
C GLN A 125 0.03 -29.21 4.15
N ALA A 126 0.61 -30.16 4.88
CA ALA A 126 0.04 -30.71 6.11
C ALA A 126 0.25 -29.80 7.33
N GLN A 127 1.25 -28.91 7.28
CA GLN A 127 1.57 -27.99 8.36
C GLN A 127 0.71 -26.71 8.30
N VAL A 128 0.31 -26.20 9.47
CA VAL A 128 -0.30 -24.87 9.58
C VAL A 128 0.81 -23.83 9.66
N GLN A 129 0.89 -22.97 8.65
CA GLN A 129 1.89 -21.89 8.61
C GLN A 129 1.48 -20.75 9.55
N ASN A 130 2.31 -20.45 10.55
CA ASN A 130 2.03 -19.36 11.50
C ASN A 130 2.54 -18.03 10.94
N ILE A 131 1.66 -17.03 10.89
CA ILE A 131 1.96 -15.68 10.43
C ILE A 131 1.72 -14.73 11.59
N PHE A 132 2.74 -13.99 11.99
CA PHE A 132 2.69 -13.05 13.10
C PHE A 132 2.80 -11.64 12.58
N ILE A 133 1.83 -10.79 12.94
CA ILE A 133 1.67 -9.45 12.40
C ILE A 133 1.71 -8.43 13.54
N PHE A 134 2.61 -7.46 13.46
CA PHE A 134 2.67 -6.29 14.31
C PHE A 134 2.13 -5.07 13.54
N PRO A 135 0.94 -4.55 13.89
CA PRO A 135 0.49 -3.27 13.36
C PRO A 135 1.30 -2.14 13.99
N ALA A 136 2.13 -1.47 13.20
CA ALA A 136 2.94 -0.34 13.62
C ALA A 136 2.19 0.97 13.33
N LYS A 137 2.31 1.94 14.23
CA LYS A 137 1.85 3.31 13.99
C LYS A 137 3.07 4.15 13.68
N THR A 138 3.06 4.81 12.53
CA THR A 138 4.15 5.70 12.15
C THR A 138 3.99 7.03 12.88
N PRO A 139 5.04 7.59 13.51
CA PRO A 139 4.97 8.93 14.10
C PRO A 139 4.52 9.96 13.06
N ASN A 140 3.82 11.01 13.50
CA ASN A 140 3.21 11.98 12.57
C ASN A 140 4.27 12.74 11.75
N GLU A 141 5.40 13.02 12.40
CA GLU A 141 6.58 13.70 11.89
C GLU A 141 7.40 12.86 10.91
N ALA A 142 7.17 11.54 10.84
CA ALA A 142 7.87 10.63 9.94
C ALA A 142 7.14 10.42 8.59
N GLY A 143 6.04 11.15 8.35
CA GLY A 143 5.34 11.15 7.07
C GLY A 143 5.96 12.09 6.02
N VAL A 144 5.39 12.07 4.82
CA VAL A 144 5.80 12.95 3.71
C VAL A 144 5.18 14.33 3.91
N SER A 145 6.03 15.36 4.01
CA SER A 145 5.58 16.75 4.13
C SER A 145 5.25 17.38 2.77
N GLN A 146 4.57 18.52 2.79
CA GLN A 146 4.29 19.31 1.59
C GLN A 146 5.59 19.80 0.92
N GLU A 147 6.62 20.14 1.71
CA GLU A 147 7.93 20.57 1.23
C GLU A 147 8.66 19.44 0.48
N GLU A 148 8.65 18.23 1.05
CA GLU A 148 9.25 17.06 0.39
C GLU A 148 8.52 16.73 -0.92
N LEU A 149 7.19 16.76 -0.92
CA LEU A 149 6.39 16.58 -2.12
C LEU A 149 6.72 17.65 -3.18
N ASN A 150 6.85 18.91 -2.77
CA ASN A 150 7.19 20.03 -3.66
C ASN A 150 8.56 19.85 -4.32
N ALA A 151 9.55 19.32 -3.59
CA ALA A 151 10.88 19.04 -4.14
C ALA A 151 10.83 17.95 -5.22
N GLU A 152 10.12 16.86 -4.97
CA GLU A 152 9.97 15.73 -5.91
C GLU A 152 9.21 16.15 -7.19
N ILE A 153 8.08 16.86 -7.04
CA ILE A 153 7.34 17.35 -8.21
C ILE A 153 8.13 18.42 -8.98
N GLY A 154 8.96 19.21 -8.31
CA GLY A 154 9.83 20.19 -8.95
C GLY A 154 10.86 19.54 -9.88
N ALA A 155 11.44 18.41 -9.47
CA ALA A 155 12.31 17.61 -10.31
C ALA A 155 11.54 16.98 -11.49
N LEU A 156 10.32 16.49 -11.25
CA LEU A 156 9.47 15.91 -12.29
C LEU A 156 9.06 16.94 -13.35
N LYS A 157 8.64 18.15 -12.92
CA LYS A 157 8.30 19.27 -13.80
C LYS A 157 9.43 19.53 -14.80
N LYS A 158 10.67 19.63 -14.29
CA LYS A 158 11.86 19.88 -15.11
C LYS A 158 12.16 18.74 -16.07
N ALA A 159 12.08 17.50 -15.59
CA ALA A 159 12.36 16.31 -16.40
C ALA A 159 11.37 16.17 -17.57
N GLN A 160 10.11 16.53 -17.36
CA GLN A 160 9.02 16.39 -18.34
C GLN A 160 8.72 17.66 -19.13
N LYS A 161 9.46 18.75 -18.87
CA LYS A 161 9.26 20.06 -19.51
C LYS A 161 7.81 20.55 -19.41
N LEU A 162 7.18 20.36 -18.25
CA LEU A 162 5.81 20.84 -17.99
C LEU A 162 5.85 22.33 -17.70
N ASP A 163 4.86 23.07 -18.19
CA ASP A 163 4.71 24.51 -17.92
C ASP A 163 4.35 24.73 -16.45
N LYS A 164 3.50 23.84 -15.92
CA LYS A 164 3.08 23.84 -14.52
C LYS A 164 2.96 22.41 -14.01
N LEU A 165 3.36 22.21 -12.77
CA LEU A 165 3.06 21.01 -12.00
C LEU A 165 2.99 21.40 -10.53
N ARG A 166 1.85 21.15 -9.90
CA ARG A 166 1.60 21.43 -8.49
C ARG A 166 0.88 20.25 -7.87
N ALA A 167 1.34 19.79 -6.70
CA ALA A 167 0.65 18.79 -5.91
C ALA A 167 0.46 19.34 -4.49
N THR A 168 -0.75 19.24 -3.95
CA THR A 168 -1.10 19.75 -2.61
C THR A 168 -1.68 18.63 -1.77
N ILE A 169 -1.13 18.39 -0.59
CA ILE A 169 -1.63 17.40 0.36
C ILE A 169 -2.87 18.01 1.05
N GLY A 170 -4.03 17.43 0.80
CA GLY A 170 -5.28 17.77 1.48
C GLY A 170 -5.56 16.86 2.68
N SER A 171 -6.76 16.95 3.24
CA SER A 171 -7.19 16.14 4.40
C SER A 171 -7.43 14.66 4.09
N HIS A 172 -7.58 14.27 2.82
CA HIS A 172 -7.91 12.89 2.41
C HIS A 172 -7.24 12.42 1.11
N HIS A 173 -6.65 13.33 0.34
CA HIS A 173 -6.05 13.04 -0.96
C HIS A 173 -4.93 14.04 -1.24
N ILE A 174 -4.18 13.79 -2.30
CA ILE A 174 -3.22 14.75 -2.86
C ILE A 174 -3.87 15.31 -4.13
N SER A 175 -4.16 16.61 -4.17
CA SER A 175 -4.69 17.27 -5.38
C SER A 175 -3.51 17.61 -6.29
N VAL A 176 -3.53 17.15 -7.54
CA VAL A 176 -2.47 17.40 -8.52
C VAL A 176 -3.03 18.19 -9.69
N VAL A 177 -2.30 19.21 -10.11
CA VAL A 177 -2.57 20.03 -11.29
C VAL A 177 -1.30 20.07 -12.14
N ALA A 178 -1.40 19.73 -13.41
CA ALA A 178 -0.32 19.77 -14.39
C ALA A 178 -0.78 20.52 -15.64
N GLU A 179 0.12 21.26 -16.26
CA GLU A 179 -0.14 22.03 -17.48
C GLU A 179 1.00 21.80 -18.48
N LYS A 180 0.66 21.56 -19.75
CA LYS A 180 1.62 21.47 -20.84
C LYS A 180 1.01 22.00 -22.13
N SER A 181 1.67 22.98 -22.74
CA SER A 181 1.29 23.57 -24.03
C SER A 181 -0.17 24.05 -24.08
N GLY A 182 -0.65 24.61 -22.96
CA GLY A 182 -2.01 25.15 -22.83
C GLY A 182 -3.09 24.12 -22.45
N GLY A 183 -2.78 22.81 -22.41
CA GLY A 183 -3.67 21.80 -21.85
C GLY A 183 -3.49 21.66 -20.34
N ASP A 184 -4.60 21.60 -19.60
CA ASP A 184 -4.63 21.46 -18.15
C ASP A 184 -5.14 20.07 -17.74
N LEU A 185 -4.44 19.45 -16.79
CA LEU A 185 -4.74 18.14 -16.22
C LEU A 185 -4.87 18.27 -14.70
N THR A 186 -6.03 17.91 -14.16
CA THR A 186 -6.27 17.87 -12.72
C THR A 186 -6.68 16.48 -12.28
N PHE A 187 -6.08 15.95 -11.21
CA PHE A 187 -6.54 14.68 -10.64
C PHE A 187 -6.27 14.59 -9.15
N LYS A 188 -6.99 13.68 -8.49
CA LYS A 188 -6.81 13.36 -7.07
C LYS A 188 -5.97 12.10 -6.92
N ALA A 189 -4.76 12.21 -6.38
CA ALA A 189 -3.95 11.06 -6.04
C ALA A 189 -4.29 10.52 -4.64
N HIS A 190 -4.48 9.21 -4.55
CA HIS A 190 -4.68 8.49 -3.29
C HIS A 190 -3.50 7.59 -2.99
N VAL A 191 -2.94 7.74 -1.80
CA VAL A 191 -1.86 6.90 -1.27
C VAL A 191 -2.48 5.75 -0.49
N ARG A 192 -2.15 4.52 -0.87
CA ARG A 192 -2.67 3.30 -0.24
C ARG A 192 -1.55 2.27 -0.08
N GLY A 193 -1.78 1.25 0.74
CA GLY A 193 -0.88 0.10 0.80
C GLY A 193 -0.85 -0.66 -0.51
N SER A 194 0.36 -0.98 -0.97
CA SER A 194 0.52 -1.83 -2.13
C SER A 194 0.16 -3.27 -1.78
N THR A 195 -0.57 -3.93 -2.66
CA THR A 195 -0.80 -5.38 -2.66
C THR A 195 0.13 -6.08 -3.65
N SER A 196 1.12 -5.39 -4.24
CA SER A 196 2.03 -5.92 -5.27
C SER A 196 2.86 -7.12 -4.79
N HIS A 197 3.39 -7.89 -5.75
CA HIS A 197 4.30 -9.01 -5.50
C HIS A 197 5.69 -8.52 -5.11
N ASP A 198 6.02 -7.31 -5.57
CA ASP A 198 7.18 -6.57 -5.12
C ASP A 198 6.96 -6.15 -3.65
N LEU A 199 7.73 -6.78 -2.76
CA LEU A 199 7.69 -6.52 -1.32
C LEU A 199 8.37 -5.18 -0.97
N GLU A 200 9.20 -4.64 -1.85
CA GLU A 200 9.86 -3.33 -1.66
C GLU A 200 8.88 -2.19 -1.98
N ARG A 201 7.93 -2.44 -2.87
CA ARG A 201 6.79 -1.54 -3.09
C ARG A 201 5.78 -1.70 -1.97
N VAL A 202 5.80 -0.84 -0.96
CA VAL A 202 4.83 -0.90 0.16
C VAL A 202 3.66 0.07 -0.02
N ILE A 203 3.81 1.06 -0.89
CA ILE A 203 2.79 2.05 -1.21
C ILE A 203 2.45 2.04 -2.69
N GLU A 204 1.17 2.16 -2.98
CA GLU A 204 0.64 2.38 -4.30
C GLU A 204 -0.08 3.73 -4.32
N VAL A 205 0.27 4.55 -5.31
CA VAL A 205 -0.46 5.78 -5.58
C VAL A 205 -1.35 5.52 -6.78
N LYS A 206 -2.65 5.76 -6.61
CA LYS A 206 -3.62 5.70 -7.69
C LYS A 206 -4.09 7.11 -8.02
N ALA A 207 -4.07 7.45 -9.31
CA ALA A 207 -4.86 8.57 -9.80
C ALA A 207 -6.34 8.19 -9.66
N GLY A 208 -7.12 9.07 -9.02
CA GLY A 208 -8.57 9.01 -8.90
C GLY A 208 -9.22 9.67 -10.10
N GLU A 209 -10.34 10.38 -9.90
CA GLU A 209 -10.97 11.21 -10.93
C GLU A 209 -9.92 12.08 -11.61
N ILE A 210 -9.74 11.85 -12.92
CA ILE A 210 -8.90 12.64 -13.81
C ILE A 210 -9.84 13.54 -14.59
N ASP A 211 -9.60 14.84 -14.50
CA ASP A 211 -10.31 15.89 -15.23
C ASP A 211 -9.30 16.58 -16.15
N ILE A 212 -9.62 16.67 -17.42
CA ILE A 212 -8.72 17.20 -18.46
C ILE A 212 -9.48 18.30 -19.19
N ASP A 213 -8.93 19.51 -19.15
CA ASP A 213 -9.47 20.65 -19.88
C ASP A 213 -8.49 21.00 -21.00
N LEU A 214 -8.93 20.81 -22.24
CA LEU A 214 -8.13 21.05 -23.44
C LEU A 214 -8.72 22.25 -24.21
N PRO A 215 -7.93 23.29 -24.53
CA PRO A 215 -8.44 24.40 -25.33
C PRO A 215 -8.52 24.03 -26.82
N GLY A 216 -9.74 23.91 -27.36
CA GLY A 216 -10.00 23.84 -28.81
C GLY A 216 -10.81 22.61 -29.25
N PRO A 217 -11.24 22.53 -30.53
CA PRO A 217 -11.98 21.37 -31.04
C PRO A 217 -11.12 20.10 -30.93
N ASP A 218 -11.67 19.08 -30.24
CA ASP A 218 -11.05 17.83 -29.76
C ASP A 218 -10.11 17.09 -30.73
N PHE A 219 -10.15 17.38 -32.03
CA PHE A 219 -9.37 16.70 -33.06
C PHE A 219 -7.92 17.24 -33.23
N ILE A 220 -7.62 18.49 -32.85
CA ILE A 220 -6.30 19.10 -33.10
C ILE A 220 -5.33 18.92 -31.89
N VAL A 221 -5.85 18.64 -30.70
CA VAL A 221 -5.06 18.64 -29.45
C VAL A 221 -4.51 17.25 -29.08
N GLY A 222 -5.12 16.16 -29.56
CA GLY A 222 -4.60 14.78 -29.42
C GLY A 222 -3.25 14.52 -30.10
N LEU A 223 -2.70 15.52 -30.81
CA LEU A 223 -1.35 15.49 -31.42
C LEU A 223 -0.26 16.16 -30.56
N CYS A 224 -0.61 16.89 -29.49
CA CYS A 224 0.34 17.73 -28.75
C CYS A 224 0.53 17.31 -27.28
N VAL A 225 -0.36 16.50 -26.73
CA VAL A 225 -0.30 16.03 -25.34
C VAL A 225 -0.67 14.55 -25.31
N ASP A 226 0.33 13.67 -25.21
CA ASP A 226 0.10 12.24 -25.01
C ASP A 226 -0.35 12.02 -23.56
N GLU A 227 -1.65 11.78 -23.39
CA GLU A 227 -2.33 11.54 -22.12
C GLU A 227 -1.68 10.39 -21.35
N ASP A 228 -1.38 9.30 -22.06
CA ASP A 228 -0.73 8.11 -21.50
C ASP A 228 0.71 8.42 -21.09
N GLU A 229 1.42 9.27 -21.83
CA GLU A 229 2.79 9.69 -21.49
C GLU A 229 2.84 10.57 -20.24
N ILE A 230 1.89 11.50 -20.08
CA ILE A 230 1.78 12.33 -18.87
C ILE A 230 1.37 11.47 -17.68
N GLU A 231 0.37 10.60 -17.84
CA GLU A 231 -0.06 9.70 -16.79
C GLU A 231 1.08 8.75 -16.37
N ALA A 232 1.78 8.15 -17.34
CA ALA A 232 2.92 7.27 -17.10
C ALA A 232 4.07 8.02 -16.40
N SER A 233 4.34 9.26 -16.80
CA SER A 233 5.38 10.11 -16.21
C SER A 233 5.07 10.52 -14.78
N ILE A 234 3.82 10.85 -14.50
CA ILE A 234 3.31 11.15 -13.15
C ILE A 234 3.35 9.90 -12.27
N ARG A 235 2.89 8.75 -12.79
CA ARG A 235 3.02 7.45 -12.10
C ARG A 235 4.48 7.13 -11.78
N LYS A 236 5.41 7.41 -12.70
CA LYS A 236 6.87 7.20 -12.50
C LYS A 236 7.44 8.14 -11.43
N GLY A 237 7.05 9.42 -11.42
CA GLY A 237 7.45 10.38 -10.39
C GLY A 237 6.93 10.00 -9.01
N LEU A 238 5.65 9.67 -8.91
CA LEU A 238 5.00 9.20 -7.67
C LEU A 238 5.56 7.84 -7.22
N SER A 239 6.01 6.98 -8.14
CA SER A 239 6.68 5.72 -7.82
C SER A 239 8.00 5.92 -7.09
N LYS A 240 8.79 6.95 -7.44
CA LYS A 240 10.04 7.28 -6.71
C LYS A 240 9.75 7.72 -5.28
N MET A 241 8.73 8.55 -5.11
CA MET A 241 8.27 8.98 -3.78
C MET A 241 7.76 7.78 -2.97
N SER A 242 7.00 6.86 -3.60
CA SER A 242 6.58 5.59 -2.98
C SER A 242 7.78 4.75 -2.52
N ALA A 243 8.83 4.63 -3.34
CA ALA A 243 10.04 3.88 -2.96
C ALA A 243 10.77 4.53 -1.77
N LYS A 244 10.88 5.87 -1.73
CA LYS A 244 11.48 6.60 -0.59
C LYS A 244 10.69 6.35 0.70
N VAL A 245 9.37 6.47 0.65
CA VAL A 245 8.51 6.22 1.82
C VAL A 245 8.56 4.76 2.25
N SER A 246 8.61 3.83 1.30
CA SER A 246 8.80 2.40 1.56
C SER A 246 10.10 2.15 2.32
N LYS A 247 11.20 2.77 1.88
CA LYS A 247 12.51 2.68 2.54
C LYS A 247 12.51 3.32 3.92
N THR A 248 11.88 4.47 4.10
CA THR A 248 11.74 5.12 5.42
C THR A 248 10.98 4.24 6.39
N LEU A 249 9.86 3.65 5.96
CA LEU A 249 9.11 2.71 6.77
C LEU A 249 9.97 1.49 7.12
N LEU A 250 10.63 0.86 6.15
CA LEU A 250 11.52 -0.28 6.39
C LEU A 250 12.65 0.06 7.37
N ASN A 251 13.27 1.23 7.25
CA ASN A 251 14.35 1.66 8.14
C ASN A 251 13.85 1.94 9.56
N GLU A 252 12.69 2.61 9.69
CA GLU A 252 12.10 2.88 11.00
C GLU A 252 11.65 1.58 11.68
N LEU A 253 11.22 0.61 10.89
CA LEU A 253 10.91 -0.72 11.36
C LEU A 253 12.18 -1.50 11.75
N ASP A 254 13.28 -1.43 11.01
CA ASP A 254 14.54 -2.09 11.39
C ASP A 254 15.08 -1.58 12.75
N LYS A 255 14.94 -0.27 13.03
CA LYS A 255 15.26 0.29 14.36
C LYS A 255 14.41 -0.30 15.48
N GLN A 256 13.12 -0.53 15.23
CA GLN A 256 12.19 -1.02 16.24
C GLN A 256 12.28 -2.56 16.43
N PHE A 257 12.80 -3.29 15.44
CA PHE A 257 12.77 -4.76 15.37
C PHE A 257 14.12 -5.38 14.91
N PRO A 258 15.22 -5.16 15.64
CA PRO A 258 16.54 -5.62 15.22
C PRO A 258 16.59 -7.15 15.09
N GLY A 259 17.11 -7.63 13.96
CA GLY A 259 17.28 -9.06 13.67
C GLY A 259 16.05 -9.77 13.10
N ILE A 260 14.89 -9.10 13.03
CA ILE A 260 13.66 -9.64 12.43
C ILE A 260 13.37 -9.02 11.06
N ALA A 261 13.85 -7.80 10.79
CA ALA A 261 13.53 -7.05 9.57
C ALA A 261 13.82 -7.83 8.27
N SER A 262 14.93 -8.58 8.20
CA SER A 262 15.28 -9.39 7.02
C SER A 262 14.30 -10.55 6.77
N GLN A 263 13.59 -11.00 7.80
CA GLN A 263 12.59 -12.06 7.75
C GLN A 263 11.16 -11.51 7.69
N ALA A 264 10.99 -10.19 7.75
CA ALA A 264 9.70 -9.52 7.77
C ALA A 264 9.30 -9.00 6.40
N THR A 265 8.00 -8.73 6.29
CA THR A 265 7.38 -8.03 5.17
C THR A 265 6.67 -6.81 5.71
N VAL A 266 6.63 -5.76 4.90
CA VAL A 266 5.95 -4.52 5.24
C VAL A 266 4.74 -4.36 4.34
N SER A 267 3.60 -4.13 4.98
CA SER A 267 2.37 -3.68 4.33
C SER A 267 1.96 -2.35 4.92
N VAL A 268 1.32 -1.48 4.15
CA VAL A 268 0.72 -0.25 4.69
C VAL A 268 -0.77 -0.47 4.80
N TRP A 269 -1.26 -0.60 6.02
CA TRP A 269 -2.67 -0.90 6.25
C TRP A 269 -3.52 0.36 6.32
N ARG A 270 -2.91 1.52 6.59
CA ARG A 270 -3.62 2.79 6.63
C ARG A 270 -2.72 3.92 6.17
N THR A 271 -3.30 4.91 5.51
CA THR A 271 -2.63 6.18 5.27
C THR A 271 -3.43 7.30 5.94
N ARG A 272 -2.76 8.07 6.78
CA ARG A 272 -3.33 9.21 7.50
C ARG A 272 -2.86 10.50 6.84
N HIS A 273 -3.75 11.48 6.81
CA HIS A 273 -3.43 12.85 6.42
C HIS A 273 -3.48 13.68 7.69
N VAL A 274 -2.32 14.03 8.22
CA VAL A 274 -2.19 14.68 9.53
C VAL A 274 -1.95 16.17 9.30
N GLN A 275 -2.74 17.03 9.94
CA GLN A 275 -2.44 18.46 9.95
C GLN A 275 -1.15 18.67 10.75
N THR A 276 -0.12 19.19 10.09
CA THR A 276 1.22 19.39 10.65
C THR A 276 1.54 20.85 10.94
N GLY A 277 0.68 21.77 10.48
CA GLY A 277 0.79 23.19 10.81
C GLY A 277 -0.19 24.04 10.01
N ASP A 278 0.07 25.34 10.00
CA ASP A 278 -0.65 26.33 9.20
C ASP A 278 0.36 27.17 8.38
N LYS A 279 0.00 27.44 7.13
CA LYS A 279 0.67 28.40 6.25
C LYS A 279 -0.09 29.71 6.31
N ILE A 280 0.63 30.78 6.64
CA ILE A 280 0.08 32.13 6.66
C ILE A 280 0.32 32.77 5.29
N ILE A 281 -0.76 33.20 4.63
CA ILE A 281 -0.73 33.96 3.40
C ILE A 281 -1.03 35.41 3.75
N LYS A 282 -0.01 36.25 3.62
CA LYS A 282 -0.13 37.69 3.83
C LYS A 282 -0.56 38.36 2.54
N ILE A 283 -1.72 39.00 2.55
CA ILE A 283 -2.24 39.76 1.42
C ILE A 283 -2.25 41.25 1.83
N PRO A 284 -1.54 42.14 1.12
CA PRO A 284 -1.51 43.55 1.48
C PRO A 284 -2.92 44.15 1.57
N GLY A 285 -3.24 44.79 2.69
CA GLY A 285 -4.55 45.41 2.93
C GLY A 285 -5.65 44.45 3.42
N PHE A 286 -5.36 43.17 3.61
CA PHE A 286 -6.31 42.17 4.11
C PHE A 286 -5.75 41.45 5.36
N PRO A 287 -6.62 40.87 6.20
CA PRO A 287 -6.20 39.99 7.29
C PRO A 287 -5.40 38.79 6.78
N ASP A 288 -4.48 38.31 7.61
CA ASP A 288 -3.71 37.10 7.36
C ASP A 288 -4.63 35.90 7.10
N VAL A 289 -4.43 35.23 5.97
CA VAL A 289 -5.20 34.03 5.60
C VAL A 289 -4.44 32.79 6.04
N HIS A 290 -5.02 32.01 6.96
CA HIS A 290 -4.44 30.78 7.46
C HIS A 290 -4.93 29.58 6.62
N THR A 291 -3.99 28.85 6.03
CA THR A 291 -4.25 27.61 5.29
C THR A 291 -3.59 26.44 6.00
N LYS A 292 -4.33 25.36 6.23
CA LYS A 292 -3.81 24.15 6.87
C LYS A 292 -2.76 23.47 6.02
N LEU A 293 -1.67 23.04 6.65
CA LEU A 293 -0.66 22.17 6.05
C LEU A 293 -0.85 20.74 6.53
N PHE A 294 -0.74 19.79 5.60
CA PHE A 294 -0.90 18.38 5.87
C PHE A 294 0.33 17.58 5.44
N SER A 295 0.56 16.47 6.14
CA SER A 295 1.52 15.44 5.76
C SER A 295 0.82 14.10 5.53
N VAL A 296 1.36 13.29 4.62
CA VAL A 296 0.90 11.91 4.37
C VAL A 296 1.70 10.94 5.24
N VAL A 297 1.04 10.30 6.20
CA VAL A 297 1.64 9.39 7.18
C VAL A 297 1.11 7.97 6.97
N PRO A 298 1.87 7.07 6.33
CA PRO A 298 1.48 5.67 6.16
C PRO A 298 1.78 4.88 7.43
N ASP A 299 0.77 4.23 8.01
CA ASP A 299 0.93 3.28 9.12
C ASP A 299 1.23 1.88 8.55
N GLY A 300 2.35 1.32 8.98
CA GLY A 300 2.84 0.01 8.54
C GLY A 300 2.26 -1.15 9.34
N ALA A 301 2.34 -2.34 8.77
CA ALA A 301 2.18 -3.61 9.45
C ALA A 301 3.37 -4.48 9.07
N LEU A 302 4.08 -4.97 10.08
CA LEU A 302 5.15 -5.93 9.94
C LEU A 302 4.58 -7.32 10.04
N GLY A 303 4.88 -8.20 9.09
CA GLY A 303 4.52 -9.60 9.23
C GLY A 303 5.66 -10.56 8.94
N VAL A 304 5.77 -11.57 9.79
CA VAL A 304 6.72 -12.68 9.69
C VAL A 304 5.98 -14.02 9.62
N PRO A 305 6.47 -15.01 8.87
CA PRO A 305 7.69 -14.96 8.06
C PRO A 305 7.45 -14.30 6.69
N ARG A 306 8.51 -13.81 6.07
CA ARG A 306 8.50 -13.30 4.69
C ARG A 306 8.27 -14.40 3.67
N LYS A 307 8.93 -15.54 3.85
CA LYS A 307 8.78 -16.74 3.04
C LYS A 307 7.93 -17.75 3.82
N LEU A 308 6.79 -18.16 3.25
CA LEU A 308 5.85 -19.10 3.89
C LEU A 308 6.20 -20.57 3.67
N TYR A 309 6.78 -20.86 2.51
CA TYR A 309 7.17 -22.17 1.98
C TYR A 309 8.49 -21.98 1.25
#